data_AF-R6F460-F1
#
_entry.id   AF-R6F460-F1
#
_cell.length_a   1.000
_cell.length_b   1.000
_cell.length_c   1.000
_cell.angle_alpha   90.00
_cell.angle_beta   90.00
_cell.angle_gamma   90.00
#
_symmetry.space_group_name_H-M   'P 1'
#
loop_
_entity.id
_entity.type
_entity.pdbx_description
1 polymer ?
#
loop_
_entity_poly.entity_id
_entity_poly.type
_entity_poly.pdbx_seq_one_letter_code
_entity_poly.pdbx_strand_id
1 'polypeptide(L)'
;MNKSVILSMAFAAVMSFCSLAANAQSLSPSTKWHWNKGKIMIESPERPAGQKDVLGLALPKMKTVRVGFVGLGMRGPSAVEDFCLIPGVEIVALCDYVEARAAKQNETLRKHGLAPAAVYYGEKGYEDLCRRNDIDLVYIATDWEHHAVVAKCAMENGKNVADEVPSAMNLEECWQLIDLAEQKQLNCMILENCCYDWFEMRTLNMAQHGVFGEILHAQGAYIHNLDEFWDYYWKNPNGSDPEQLGWRLKYNRENRGDIYATHGLGPVAQLLDIHRGDRMATLVAMDTKSVHGKELVEAKTGKPCDDFRNGDHTTTLIRTANKKVIELQHDVMNPQPYNRLYQLTGSRGFANKYPVEGYALDSKQLAASGVQPQVDNLSTHSFMPEAEKQALEAKYDHPILKKFGKLAKEVGGHGGMDFIMTARLVYCLQNGLPLDMDVYDLAEWCSIAELGALSMDNDCAPVAFPDFTRGLWNKFKGYRHAYATPEEEAQTEAAANKFTKAYKEATAKLKLWTLYDNVQNAKTDAAKKKAQTQLDKAVVKAKNHAAKLCAL
;
A
#
# COMPACT_ATOMS: atom_id res chain seq x y z
N MET A 1 26.19 19.56 -80.54
CA MET A 1 27.62 19.29 -80.28
C MET A 1 27.79 18.85 -78.83
N ASN A 2 28.19 17.59 -78.62
CA ASN A 2 29.04 17.06 -77.53
C ASN A 2 28.79 17.55 -76.09
N LYS A 3 28.47 16.71 -75.10
CA LYS A 3 29.22 15.53 -74.60
C LYS A 3 28.34 14.81 -73.55
N SER A 4 28.16 13.49 -73.62
CA SER A 4 28.81 12.48 -72.73
C SER A 4 28.14 12.40 -71.33
N VAL A 5 27.87 11.26 -70.67
CA VAL A 5 28.33 9.88 -70.81
C VAL A 5 27.64 9.03 -69.69
N ILE A 6 27.33 7.77 -70.01
CA ILE A 6 27.33 6.57 -69.14
C ILE A 6 26.21 6.36 -68.08
N LEU A 7 25.27 5.51 -68.51
CA LEU A 7 24.69 4.32 -67.87
C LEU A 7 25.28 3.82 -66.53
N SER A 8 24.45 3.63 -65.49
CA SER A 8 24.42 2.40 -64.67
C SER A 8 23.19 2.33 -63.76
N MET A 9 22.48 1.21 -63.83
CA MET A 9 21.48 0.78 -62.85
C MET A 9 22.12 0.63 -61.47
N ALA A 10 21.48 1.17 -60.43
CA ALA A 10 21.63 0.67 -59.06
C ALA A 10 20.35 0.96 -58.26
N PHE A 11 19.61 -0.12 -58.03
CA PHE A 11 18.80 -0.43 -56.86
C PHE A 11 18.27 0.74 -56.00
N ALA A 12 16.94 0.85 -55.98
CA ALA A 12 16.20 1.45 -54.89
C ALA A 12 16.55 0.73 -53.57
N ALA A 13 17.23 1.44 -52.68
CA ALA A 13 17.28 1.13 -51.27
C ALA A 13 17.08 2.44 -50.51
N VAL A 14 15.81 2.78 -50.29
CA VAL A 14 15.42 3.72 -49.25
C VAL A 14 15.90 3.11 -47.94
N MET A 15 17.06 3.53 -47.44
CA MET A 15 17.42 3.32 -46.05
C MET A 15 16.45 4.16 -45.21
N SER A 16 15.28 3.58 -44.93
CA SER A 16 14.57 3.89 -43.70
C SER A 16 15.53 3.50 -42.58
N PHE A 17 16.28 4.47 -42.08
CA PHE A 17 16.67 4.46 -40.68
C PHE A 17 15.34 4.46 -39.90
N CYS A 18 14.80 3.27 -39.65
CA CYS A 18 13.96 3.06 -38.50
C CYS A 18 14.85 3.38 -37.31
N SER A 19 14.82 4.64 -36.87
CA SER A 19 14.92 4.86 -35.44
C SER A 19 13.89 3.92 -34.83
N LEU A 20 14.38 2.93 -34.08
CA LEU A 20 13.57 2.29 -33.05
C LEU A 20 13.15 3.44 -32.13
N ALA A 21 12.09 4.14 -32.49
CA ALA A 21 11.33 4.90 -31.52
C ALA A 21 10.97 3.86 -30.48
N ALA A 22 11.60 3.95 -29.31
CA ALA A 22 11.21 3.14 -28.18
C ALA A 22 9.72 3.35 -28.03
N ASN A 23 8.93 2.32 -28.32
CA ASN A 23 7.49 2.38 -28.06
C ASN A 23 7.36 2.75 -26.59
N ALA A 24 6.54 3.77 -26.30
CA ALA A 24 6.29 4.18 -24.93
C ALA A 24 5.88 2.95 -24.10
N GLN A 25 6.48 2.79 -22.93
CA GLN A 25 6.18 1.68 -22.03
C GLN A 25 4.83 1.93 -21.38
N SER A 26 3.82 1.29 -21.93
CA SER A 26 2.62 0.92 -21.19
C SER A 26 2.76 -0.55 -20.81
N LEU A 27 2.67 -0.83 -19.52
CA LEU A 27 2.59 -2.20 -19.00
C LEU A 27 1.18 -2.77 -19.12
N SER A 28 0.24 -1.96 -19.63
CA SER A 28 -1.16 -2.32 -19.87
C SER A 28 -1.47 -2.37 -21.38
N PRO A 29 -1.22 -3.49 -22.09
CA PRO A 29 -1.51 -3.62 -23.52
C PRO A 29 -2.98 -3.35 -23.88
N SER A 30 -3.89 -3.56 -22.92
CA SER A 30 -5.33 -3.31 -23.08
C SER A 30 -5.72 -1.84 -22.91
N THR A 31 -4.88 -1.01 -22.28
CA THR A 31 -5.16 0.40 -22.03
C THR A 31 -5.02 1.21 -23.31
N LYS A 32 -6.12 1.83 -23.72
CA LYS A 32 -6.13 2.76 -24.86
C LYS A 32 -5.86 4.17 -24.40
N TRP A 33 -5.09 4.89 -25.20
CA TRP A 33 -4.84 6.31 -25.00
C TRP A 33 -4.72 7.04 -26.35
N HIS A 34 -4.94 8.35 -26.32
CA HIS A 34 -4.84 9.20 -27.52
C HIS A 34 -4.39 10.62 -27.15
N TRP A 35 -3.87 11.36 -28.14
CA TRP A 35 -3.52 12.77 -27.96
C TRP A 35 -4.73 13.68 -28.08
N ASN A 36 -4.85 14.64 -27.17
CA ASN A 36 -5.82 15.73 -27.25
C ASN A 36 -5.18 17.04 -26.78
N LYS A 37 -5.00 18.00 -27.69
CA LYS A 37 -4.41 19.33 -27.41
C LYS A 37 -3.09 19.26 -26.63
N GLY A 38 -2.17 18.39 -27.07
CA GLY A 38 -0.84 18.22 -26.46
C GLY A 38 -0.84 17.46 -25.13
N LYS A 39 -1.95 16.82 -24.76
CA LYS A 39 -2.08 15.96 -23.57
C LYS A 39 -2.39 14.53 -23.99
N ILE A 40 -1.78 13.56 -23.33
CA ILE A 40 -2.12 12.14 -23.43
C ILE A 40 -3.37 11.89 -22.59
N MET A 41 -4.42 11.39 -23.24
CA MET A 41 -5.69 11.04 -22.61
C MET A 41 -5.78 9.53 -22.47
N ILE A 42 -5.99 9.03 -21.25
CA ILE A 42 -6.21 7.60 -20.99
C ILE A 42 -7.71 7.32 -21.02
N GLU A 43 -8.12 6.30 -21.78
CA GLU A 43 -9.52 5.87 -21.83
C GLU A 43 -9.87 5.09 -20.55
N SER A 44 -10.94 5.51 -19.86
CA SER A 44 -11.45 4.82 -18.67
C SER A 44 -12.61 3.91 -19.07
N PRO A 45 -12.59 2.60 -18.73
CA PRO A 45 -13.72 1.70 -18.97
C PRO A 45 -14.94 2.11 -18.16
N GLU A 46 -16.12 2.01 -18.77
CA GLU A 46 -17.40 2.19 -18.08
C GLU A 46 -17.65 1.06 -17.09
N ARG A 47 -18.48 1.32 -16.06
CA ARG A 47 -18.89 0.30 -15.09
C ARG A 47 -19.80 -0.72 -15.78
N PRO A 48 -19.48 -2.02 -15.77
CA PRO A 48 -20.38 -3.06 -16.26
C PRO A 48 -21.76 -3.04 -15.59
N ALA A 49 -22.80 -3.38 -16.35
CA ALA A 49 -24.17 -3.42 -15.85
C ALA A 49 -24.33 -4.37 -14.65
N GLY A 50 -25.03 -3.91 -13.60
CA GLY A 50 -25.30 -4.70 -12.39
C GLY A 50 -24.23 -4.62 -11.30
N GLN A 51 -23.05 -4.07 -11.59
CA GLN A 51 -22.04 -3.75 -10.58
C GLN A 51 -22.40 -2.47 -9.80
N LYS A 52 -21.88 -2.32 -8.58
CA LYS A 52 -22.07 -1.14 -7.73
C LYS A 52 -20.72 -0.60 -7.27
N ASP A 53 -20.61 0.71 -7.10
CA ASP A 53 -19.40 1.29 -6.52
C ASP A 53 -19.15 0.76 -5.11
N VAL A 54 -17.88 0.76 -4.70
CA VAL A 54 -17.44 0.39 -3.36
C VAL A 54 -16.90 1.59 -2.56
N LEU A 55 -17.21 2.81 -3.00
CA LEU A 55 -16.73 4.03 -2.35
C LEU A 55 -17.45 4.16 -1.00
N GLY A 56 -16.70 4.03 0.08
CA GLY A 56 -17.27 3.95 1.43
C GLY A 56 -18.03 2.64 1.69
N LEU A 57 -17.63 1.53 1.07
CA LEU A 57 -18.20 0.21 1.31
C LEU A 57 -18.05 -0.18 2.78
N ALA A 58 -19.18 -0.43 3.43
CA ALA A 58 -19.23 -0.99 4.77
C ALA A 58 -19.79 -2.42 4.72
N LEU A 59 -19.08 -3.37 5.33
CA LEU A 59 -19.50 -4.77 5.41
C LEU A 59 -20.14 -5.08 6.76
N PRO A 60 -20.89 -6.20 6.90
CA PRO A 60 -21.39 -6.63 8.20
C PRO A 60 -20.28 -6.78 9.25
N LYS A 61 -20.57 -6.42 10.51
CA LYS A 61 -19.65 -6.53 11.64
C LYS A 61 -19.05 -7.93 11.76
N MET A 62 -17.72 -8.04 11.80
CA MET A 62 -17.00 -9.30 12.00
C MET A 62 -16.66 -9.47 13.49
N LYS A 63 -17.38 -10.34 14.21
CA LYS A 63 -17.07 -10.61 15.64
C LYS A 63 -15.64 -11.11 15.86
N THR A 64 -15.11 -11.83 14.87
CA THR A 64 -13.73 -12.28 14.81
C THR A 64 -13.28 -12.11 13.37
N VAL A 65 -12.12 -11.52 13.15
CA VAL A 65 -11.52 -11.39 11.82
C VAL A 65 -10.60 -12.59 11.59
N ARG A 66 -10.99 -13.46 10.65
CA ARG A 66 -10.19 -14.65 10.28
C ARG A 66 -9.29 -14.31 9.10
N VAL A 67 -7.98 -14.29 9.33
CA VAL A 67 -7.00 -13.81 8.36
C VAL A 67 -6.11 -14.94 7.84
N GLY A 68 -5.85 -14.93 6.54
CA GLY A 68 -4.77 -15.67 5.91
C GLY A 68 -3.67 -14.72 5.44
N PHE A 69 -2.40 -15.10 5.58
CA PHE A 69 -1.26 -14.32 5.09
C PHE A 69 -0.65 -14.99 3.87
N VAL A 70 -0.35 -14.20 2.84
CA VAL A 70 0.38 -14.63 1.65
C VAL A 70 1.59 -13.72 1.44
N GLY A 71 2.79 -14.30 1.46
CA GLY A 71 4.05 -13.57 1.45
C GLY A 71 4.55 -13.31 2.87
N LEU A 72 5.60 -14.03 3.27
CA LEU A 72 6.21 -14.02 4.61
C LEU A 72 7.72 -13.83 4.49
N GLY A 73 8.12 -12.98 3.54
CA GLY A 73 9.47 -12.49 3.32
C GLY A 73 9.89 -11.43 4.35
N MET A 74 10.27 -10.24 3.89
CA MET A 74 10.73 -9.17 4.80
C MET A 74 9.58 -8.51 5.57
N ARG A 75 8.43 -8.29 4.91
CA ARG A 75 7.31 -7.52 5.46
C ARG A 75 6.29 -8.37 6.23
N GLY A 76 5.86 -9.48 5.62
CA GLY A 76 4.82 -10.35 6.18
C GLY A 76 5.01 -10.78 7.64
N PRO A 77 6.22 -11.15 8.12
CA PRO A 77 6.43 -11.51 9.52
C PRO A 77 6.07 -10.41 10.52
N SER A 78 6.33 -9.14 10.19
CA SER A 78 5.93 -8.00 11.03
C SER A 78 4.41 -7.89 11.12
N ALA A 79 3.71 -8.06 10.00
CA ALA A 79 2.24 -8.08 9.99
C ALA A 79 1.67 -9.26 10.81
N VAL A 80 2.30 -10.44 10.77
CA VAL A 80 1.91 -11.57 11.62
C VAL A 80 2.07 -11.23 13.11
N GLU A 81 3.18 -10.59 13.50
CA GLU A 81 3.41 -10.15 14.89
C GLU A 81 2.33 -9.14 15.33
N ASP A 82 2.03 -8.14 14.50
CA ASP A 82 0.99 -7.13 14.78
C ASP A 82 -0.38 -7.79 14.99
N PHE A 83 -0.80 -8.66 14.08
CA PHE A 83 -2.08 -9.37 14.17
C PHE A 83 -2.16 -10.33 15.37
N CYS A 84 -1.03 -10.82 15.89
CA CYS A 84 -1.02 -11.61 17.13
C CYS A 84 -1.38 -10.78 18.38
N LEU A 85 -1.19 -9.46 18.31
CA LEU A 85 -1.44 -8.52 19.41
C LEU A 85 -2.84 -7.91 19.38
N ILE A 86 -3.53 -7.99 18.24
CA ILE A 86 -4.87 -7.41 18.07
C ILE A 86 -5.95 -8.39 18.58
N PRO A 87 -6.81 -7.99 19.54
CA PRO A 87 -7.90 -8.83 20.01
C PRO A 87 -8.96 -9.12 18.94
N GLY A 88 -9.64 -10.26 19.05
CA GLY A 88 -10.70 -10.67 18.12
C GLY A 88 -10.17 -11.03 16.72
N VAL A 89 -8.90 -11.43 16.61
CA VAL A 89 -8.28 -11.94 15.39
C VAL A 89 -8.03 -13.43 15.50
N GLU A 90 -8.21 -14.13 14.38
CA GLU A 90 -7.78 -15.51 14.21
C GLU A 90 -6.88 -15.63 12.97
N ILE A 91 -5.60 -15.95 13.16
CA ILE A 91 -4.70 -16.27 12.06
C ILE A 91 -4.92 -17.73 11.65
N VAL A 92 -5.53 -17.93 10.49
CA VAL A 92 -6.04 -19.24 10.02
C VAL A 92 -5.04 -19.96 9.14
N ALA A 93 -4.33 -19.19 8.30
CA ALA A 93 -3.41 -19.74 7.31
C ALA A 93 -2.19 -18.84 7.09
N LEU A 94 -1.04 -19.45 6.85
CA LEU A 94 0.24 -18.81 6.55
C LEU A 94 0.76 -19.39 5.23
N CYS A 95 1.06 -18.53 4.26
CA CYS A 95 1.49 -18.93 2.94
C CYS A 95 2.73 -18.14 2.50
N ASP A 96 3.73 -18.84 1.97
CA ASP A 96 4.89 -18.25 1.30
C ASP A 96 5.41 -19.23 0.26
N TYR A 97 6.04 -18.75 -0.81
CA TYR A 97 6.69 -19.63 -1.78
C TYR A 97 7.68 -20.60 -1.09
N VAL A 98 8.44 -20.10 -0.12
CA VAL A 98 9.40 -20.87 0.69
C VAL A 98 8.72 -21.42 1.94
N GLU A 99 8.48 -22.74 1.97
CA GLU A 99 7.81 -23.45 3.09
C GLU A 99 8.34 -23.04 4.47
N ALA A 100 9.66 -22.97 4.63
CA ALA A 100 10.30 -22.63 5.90
C ALA A 100 9.91 -21.24 6.43
N ARG A 101 9.64 -20.26 5.55
CA ARG A 101 9.20 -18.91 5.96
C ARG A 101 7.80 -18.96 6.56
N ALA A 102 6.88 -19.67 5.91
CA ALA A 102 5.53 -19.86 6.41
C ALA A 102 5.49 -20.70 7.69
N ALA A 103 6.23 -21.80 7.75
CA ALA A 103 6.32 -22.65 8.93
C ALA A 103 6.88 -21.91 10.15
N LYS A 104 7.91 -21.06 9.96
CA LYS A 104 8.52 -20.26 11.03
C LYS A 104 7.52 -19.33 11.73
N GLN A 105 6.54 -18.79 11.00
CA GLN A 105 5.56 -17.89 11.61
C GLN A 105 4.65 -18.59 12.63
N ASN A 106 4.50 -19.91 12.59
CA ASN A 106 3.81 -20.63 13.68
C ASN A 106 4.57 -20.54 15.02
N GLU A 107 5.88 -20.29 15.04
CA GLU A 107 6.61 -20.02 16.28
C GLU A 107 6.17 -18.70 16.91
N THR A 108 5.88 -17.68 16.09
CA THR A 108 5.31 -16.40 16.53
C THR A 108 3.94 -16.61 17.19
N LEU A 109 3.04 -17.35 16.52
CA LEU A 109 1.71 -17.67 17.07
C LEU A 109 1.84 -18.43 18.40
N ARG A 110 2.81 -19.36 18.49
CA ARG A 110 3.10 -20.13 19.71
C ARG A 110 3.55 -19.24 20.86
N LYS A 111 4.48 -18.31 20.61
CA LYS A 111 4.97 -17.33 21.59
C LYS A 111 3.82 -16.50 22.17
N HIS A 112 2.83 -16.15 21.34
CA HIS A 112 1.65 -15.38 21.75
C HIS A 112 0.52 -16.24 22.35
N GLY A 113 0.71 -17.56 22.46
CA GLY A 113 -0.28 -18.49 23.01
C GLY A 113 -1.48 -18.73 22.11
N LEU A 114 -1.39 -18.38 20.83
CA LEU A 114 -2.43 -18.59 19.83
C LEU A 114 -2.36 -20.02 19.26
N ALA A 115 -3.43 -20.45 18.59
CA ALA A 115 -3.48 -21.75 17.92
C ALA A 115 -2.56 -21.77 16.68
N PRO A 116 -2.03 -22.94 16.30
CA PRO A 116 -1.30 -23.09 15.04
C PRO A 116 -2.19 -22.79 13.83
N ALA A 117 -1.64 -22.09 12.84
CA ALA A 117 -2.25 -21.86 11.54
C ALA A 117 -1.83 -22.94 10.53
N ALA A 118 -2.67 -23.17 9.51
CA ALA A 118 -2.34 -24.06 8.41
C ALA A 118 -1.23 -23.45 7.53
N VAL A 119 -0.26 -24.26 7.13
CA VAL A 119 0.87 -23.83 6.29
C VAL A 119 0.59 -24.22 4.84
N TYR A 120 0.69 -23.26 3.94
CA TYR A 120 0.66 -23.43 2.48
C TYR A 120 1.96 -22.90 1.90
N TYR A 121 2.41 -23.45 0.77
CA TYR A 121 3.67 -23.03 0.17
C TYR A 121 3.77 -23.35 -1.32
N GLY A 122 4.85 -22.89 -1.94
CA GLY A 122 5.12 -23.02 -3.36
C GLY A 122 4.32 -22.03 -4.21
N GLU A 123 4.54 -22.11 -5.53
CA GLU A 123 3.99 -21.17 -6.52
C GLU A 123 2.47 -21.00 -6.44
N LYS A 124 1.73 -22.08 -6.14
CA LYS A 124 0.27 -22.09 -6.10
C LYS A 124 -0.34 -22.27 -4.71
N GLY A 125 0.48 -22.21 -3.65
CA GLY A 125 0.00 -22.40 -2.28
C GLY A 125 -1.10 -21.40 -1.89
N TYR A 126 -1.03 -20.19 -2.43
CA TYR A 126 -2.04 -19.15 -2.17
C TYR A 126 -3.42 -19.50 -2.75
N GLU A 127 -3.51 -20.27 -3.84
CA GLU A 127 -4.80 -20.67 -4.42
C GLU A 127 -5.59 -21.55 -3.43
N ASP A 128 -4.90 -22.50 -2.80
CA ASP A 128 -5.51 -23.39 -1.81
C ASP A 128 -5.90 -22.65 -0.53
N LEU A 129 -5.11 -21.66 -0.12
CA LEU A 129 -5.47 -20.74 0.95
C LEU A 129 -6.74 -19.95 0.59
N CYS A 130 -6.81 -19.38 -0.61
CA CYS A 130 -7.95 -18.55 -1.05
C CYS A 130 -9.26 -19.36 -1.16
N ARG A 131 -9.19 -20.64 -1.50
CA ARG A 131 -10.37 -21.56 -1.55
C ARG A 131 -10.96 -21.87 -0.18
N ARG A 132 -10.32 -21.50 0.93
CA ARG A 132 -10.81 -21.80 2.28
C ARG A 132 -12.08 -21.01 2.60
N ASN A 133 -13.08 -21.68 3.17
CA ASN A 133 -14.34 -21.05 3.58
C ASN A 133 -14.27 -20.42 4.99
N ASP A 134 -13.15 -20.55 5.69
CA ASP A 134 -12.94 -20.03 7.03
C ASP A 134 -11.98 -18.83 7.09
N ILE A 135 -11.78 -18.13 5.97
CA ILE A 135 -11.01 -16.88 5.86
C ILE A 135 -11.96 -15.75 5.43
N ASP A 136 -11.85 -14.61 6.12
CA ASP A 136 -12.57 -13.36 5.83
C ASP A 136 -11.70 -12.35 5.07
N LEU A 137 -10.41 -12.32 5.39
CA LEU A 137 -9.41 -11.37 4.91
C LEU A 137 -8.13 -12.10 4.48
N VAL A 138 -7.58 -11.77 3.32
CA VAL A 138 -6.24 -12.16 2.91
C VAL A 138 -5.32 -10.92 3.01
N TYR A 139 -4.28 -11.03 3.84
CA TYR A 139 -3.20 -10.06 3.91
C TYR A 139 -2.10 -10.48 2.95
N ILE A 140 -1.73 -9.58 2.03
CA ILE A 140 -0.78 -9.87 0.95
C ILE A 140 0.48 -9.03 1.16
N ALA A 141 1.63 -9.70 1.23
CA ALA A 141 2.95 -9.11 1.37
C ALA A 141 3.97 -9.89 0.52
N THR A 142 3.60 -10.15 -0.74
CA THR A 142 4.44 -10.84 -1.72
C THR A 142 5.43 -9.87 -2.36
N ASP A 143 6.10 -10.29 -3.44
CA ASP A 143 6.71 -9.38 -4.38
C ASP A 143 5.64 -8.73 -5.29
N TRP A 144 6.05 -7.66 -5.97
CA TRP A 144 5.19 -6.80 -6.78
C TRP A 144 4.48 -7.52 -7.93
N GLU A 145 5.11 -8.52 -8.56
CA GLU A 145 4.50 -9.30 -9.65
C GLU A 145 3.31 -10.14 -9.16
N HIS A 146 3.26 -10.44 -7.86
CA HIS A 146 2.27 -11.33 -7.27
C HIS A 146 1.18 -10.60 -6.47
N HIS A 147 1.30 -9.30 -6.20
CA HIS A 147 0.29 -8.53 -5.45
C HIS A 147 -1.11 -8.66 -6.08
N ALA A 148 -1.30 -8.11 -7.29
CA ALA A 148 -2.57 -8.15 -8.00
C ALA A 148 -3.04 -9.57 -8.33
N VAL A 149 -2.09 -10.51 -8.57
CA VAL A 149 -2.40 -11.92 -8.86
C VAL A 149 -3.06 -12.59 -7.64
N VAL A 150 -2.47 -12.44 -6.46
CA VAL A 150 -3.01 -13.01 -5.22
C VAL A 150 -4.29 -12.29 -4.82
N ALA A 151 -4.35 -10.96 -4.95
CA ALA A 151 -5.53 -10.15 -4.65
C ALA A 151 -6.73 -10.59 -5.49
N LYS A 152 -6.53 -10.74 -6.81
CA LYS A 152 -7.53 -11.26 -7.73
C LYS A 152 -8.02 -12.64 -7.30
N CYS A 153 -7.10 -13.58 -7.03
CA CYS A 153 -7.47 -14.94 -6.62
C CYS A 153 -8.30 -14.94 -5.32
N ALA A 154 -7.91 -14.14 -4.34
CA ALA A 154 -8.63 -13.98 -3.07
C ALA A 154 -10.05 -13.42 -3.30
N MET A 155 -10.18 -12.34 -4.06
CA MET A 155 -11.47 -11.72 -4.36
C MET A 155 -12.37 -12.63 -5.20
N GLU A 156 -11.83 -13.35 -6.19
CA GLU A 156 -12.55 -14.37 -6.95
C GLU A 156 -13.17 -15.45 -6.03
N ASN A 157 -12.47 -15.80 -4.95
CA ASN A 157 -12.94 -16.72 -3.91
C ASN A 157 -13.72 -16.04 -2.76
N GLY A 158 -14.16 -14.80 -2.94
CA GLY A 158 -15.07 -14.11 -2.02
C GLY A 158 -14.39 -13.56 -0.76
N LYS A 159 -13.08 -13.29 -0.81
CA LYS A 159 -12.31 -12.78 0.34
C LYS A 159 -12.08 -11.29 0.21
N ASN A 160 -12.10 -10.59 1.35
CA ASN A 160 -11.56 -9.24 1.40
C ASN A 160 -10.04 -9.30 1.29
N VAL A 161 -9.45 -8.23 0.78
CA VAL A 161 -8.00 -8.12 0.57
C VAL A 161 -7.46 -6.88 1.29
N ALA A 162 -6.31 -7.06 1.93
CA ALA A 162 -5.43 -5.98 2.33
C ALA A 162 -4.05 -6.26 1.73
N ASP A 163 -3.58 -5.38 0.86
CA ASP A 163 -2.43 -5.63 -0.03
C ASP A 163 -1.34 -4.58 0.19
N GLU A 164 -0.10 -5.05 0.32
CA GLU A 164 1.08 -4.19 0.53
C GLU A 164 1.31 -3.27 -0.68
N VAL A 165 2.12 -2.24 -0.45
CA VAL A 165 2.36 -1.20 -1.45
C VAL A 165 3.53 -1.52 -2.38
N PRO A 166 3.48 -1.06 -3.65
CA PRO A 166 2.27 -0.75 -4.41
C PRO A 166 1.49 -2.03 -4.71
N SER A 167 0.16 -2.01 -4.62
CA SER A 167 -0.67 -3.22 -4.74
C SER A 167 -1.00 -3.62 -6.20
N ALA A 168 -0.74 -2.74 -7.15
CA ALA A 168 -0.88 -2.99 -8.58
C ALA A 168 0.27 -2.31 -9.33
N MET A 169 0.72 -2.92 -10.41
CA MET A 169 1.91 -2.46 -11.15
C MET A 169 1.55 -1.73 -12.44
N ASN A 170 0.30 -1.81 -12.87
CA ASN A 170 -0.19 -1.21 -14.11
C ASN A 170 -1.71 -0.92 -14.04
N LEU A 171 -2.20 -0.13 -14.99
CA LEU A 171 -3.60 0.28 -15.12
C LEU A 171 -4.55 -0.90 -15.34
N GLU A 172 -4.12 -1.95 -16.04
CA GLU A 172 -4.93 -3.13 -16.27
C GLU A 172 -5.22 -3.86 -14.95
N GLU A 173 -4.21 -4.09 -14.11
CA GLU A 173 -4.37 -4.63 -12.77
C GLU A 173 -5.25 -3.74 -11.89
N CYS A 174 -5.04 -2.42 -11.94
CA CYS A 174 -5.89 -1.45 -11.23
C CYS A 174 -7.37 -1.64 -11.58
N TRP A 175 -7.71 -1.68 -12.87
CA TRP A 175 -9.09 -1.86 -13.32
C TRP A 175 -9.64 -3.24 -13.00
N GLN A 176 -8.83 -4.30 -13.09
CA GLN A 176 -9.25 -5.65 -12.71
C GLN A 176 -9.66 -5.74 -11.23
N LEU A 177 -8.88 -5.14 -10.32
CA LEU A 177 -9.19 -5.13 -8.90
C LEU A 177 -10.43 -4.28 -8.58
N ILE A 178 -10.57 -3.11 -9.23
CA ILE A 178 -11.78 -2.27 -9.13
C ILE A 178 -13.02 -3.06 -9.55
N ASP A 179 -13.00 -3.67 -10.73
CA ASP A 179 -14.16 -4.38 -11.27
C ASP A 179 -14.54 -5.58 -10.40
N LEU A 180 -13.56 -6.30 -9.84
CA LEU A 180 -13.82 -7.38 -8.90
C LEU A 180 -14.43 -6.87 -7.58
N ALA A 181 -13.93 -5.75 -7.04
CA ALA A 181 -14.48 -5.14 -5.84
C ALA A 181 -15.93 -4.70 -6.07
N GLU A 182 -16.20 -4.01 -7.18
CA GLU A 182 -17.53 -3.54 -7.56
C GLU A 182 -18.51 -4.69 -7.83
N GLN A 183 -18.05 -5.76 -8.50
CA GLN A 183 -18.85 -6.94 -8.79
C GLN A 183 -19.21 -7.74 -7.53
N LYS A 184 -18.24 -7.96 -6.65
CA LYS A 184 -18.38 -8.87 -5.51
C LYS A 184 -18.72 -8.17 -4.20
N GLN A 185 -18.67 -6.83 -4.18
CA GLN A 185 -18.87 -6.01 -3.00
C GLN A 185 -17.91 -6.43 -1.88
N LEU A 186 -16.62 -6.45 -2.20
CA LEU A 186 -15.53 -6.82 -1.31
C LEU A 186 -14.57 -5.66 -1.12
N ASN A 187 -13.97 -5.58 0.06
CA ASN A 187 -12.88 -4.65 0.30
C ASN A 187 -11.60 -5.11 -0.41
N CYS A 188 -10.90 -4.17 -1.03
CA CYS A 188 -9.53 -4.30 -1.49
C CYS A 188 -8.80 -3.03 -1.03
N MET A 189 -8.08 -3.14 0.09
CA MET A 189 -7.42 -2.02 0.76
C MET A 189 -5.93 -2.05 0.45
N ILE A 190 -5.40 -0.91 0.00
CA ILE A 190 -3.96 -0.68 -0.03
C ILE A 190 -3.43 -0.40 1.39
N LEU A 191 -2.34 -1.07 1.75
CA LEU A 191 -1.72 -0.99 3.08
C LEU A 191 -0.67 0.13 3.16
N GLU A 192 -1.11 1.36 2.94
CA GLU A 192 -0.25 2.55 3.05
C GLU A 192 -0.10 2.99 4.51
N ASN A 193 0.96 2.51 5.15
CA ASN A 193 1.26 2.75 6.56
C ASN A 193 1.63 4.20 6.87
N CYS A 194 2.21 4.96 5.91
CA CYS A 194 2.63 6.34 6.15
C CYS A 194 1.44 7.27 6.45
N CYS A 195 0.22 6.90 6.03
CA CYS A 195 -1.01 7.60 6.40
C CYS A 195 -1.25 7.60 7.93
N TYR A 196 -0.64 6.68 8.68
CA TYR A 196 -0.83 6.51 10.12
C TYR A 196 0.36 7.02 10.95
N ASP A 197 1.32 7.69 10.33
CA ASP A 197 2.38 8.36 11.06
C ASP A 197 1.82 9.50 11.95
N TRP A 198 2.45 9.75 13.09
CA TRP A 198 2.01 10.75 14.06
C TRP A 198 1.90 12.14 13.47
N PHE A 199 2.90 12.59 12.70
CA PHE A 199 2.89 13.94 12.15
C PHE A 199 1.80 14.07 11.09
N GLU A 200 1.74 13.12 10.15
CA GLU A 200 0.76 13.03 9.07
C GLU A 200 -0.68 12.97 9.61
N MET A 201 -0.93 12.21 10.67
CA MET A 201 -2.25 12.10 11.30
C MET A 201 -2.66 13.38 12.05
N ARG A 202 -1.70 14.06 12.68
CA ARG A 202 -1.93 15.36 13.35
C ARG A 202 -2.21 16.45 12.33
N THR A 203 -1.40 16.56 11.28
CA THR A 203 -1.62 17.53 10.20
C THR A 203 -2.92 17.28 9.46
N LEU A 204 -3.29 16.01 9.23
CA LEU A 204 -4.59 15.66 8.67
C LEU A 204 -5.72 16.16 9.58
N ASN A 205 -5.67 15.88 10.88
CA ASN A 205 -6.69 16.36 11.81
C ASN A 205 -6.76 17.89 11.85
N MET A 206 -5.61 18.58 11.88
CA MET A 206 -5.52 20.04 11.80
C MET A 206 -6.15 20.58 10.51
N ALA A 207 -5.86 19.96 9.36
CA ALA A 207 -6.44 20.32 8.06
C ALA A 207 -7.96 20.15 8.05
N GLN A 208 -8.46 19.03 8.58
CA GLN A 208 -9.90 18.75 8.70
C GLN A 208 -10.64 19.75 9.60
N HIS A 209 -9.91 20.40 10.52
CA HIS A 209 -10.40 21.48 11.38
C HIS A 209 -10.09 22.90 10.85
N GLY A 210 -9.56 23.00 9.63
CA GLY A 210 -9.34 24.28 8.95
C GLY A 210 -8.14 25.09 9.44
N VAL A 211 -7.23 24.48 10.22
CA VAL A 211 -6.04 25.14 10.80
C VAL A 211 -5.16 25.79 9.73
N PHE A 212 -5.03 25.15 8.56
CA PHE A 212 -4.19 25.64 7.46
C PHE A 212 -4.96 26.46 6.41
N GLY A 213 -6.28 26.65 6.58
CA GLY A 213 -7.12 27.23 5.54
C GLY A 213 -7.34 26.29 4.35
N GLU A 214 -7.40 26.84 3.14
CA GLU A 214 -7.47 26.05 1.92
C GLU A 214 -6.06 25.55 1.58
N ILE A 215 -5.87 24.23 1.50
CA ILE A 215 -4.60 23.65 1.09
C ILE A 215 -4.43 23.86 -0.42
N LEU A 216 -3.31 24.43 -0.83
CA LEU A 216 -3.03 24.80 -2.23
C LEU A 216 -1.96 23.90 -2.87
N HIS A 217 -0.99 23.47 -2.06
CA HIS A 217 0.15 22.69 -2.50
C HIS A 217 0.54 21.67 -1.43
N ALA A 218 0.93 20.47 -1.86
CA ALA A 218 1.46 19.44 -0.99
C ALA A 218 2.60 18.67 -1.68
N GLN A 219 3.54 18.17 -0.89
CA GLN A 219 4.67 17.38 -1.38
C GLN A 219 4.70 16.02 -0.68
N GLY A 220 5.17 15.02 -1.41
CA GLY A 220 5.42 13.67 -0.93
C GLY A 220 6.62 13.06 -1.65
N ALA A 221 7.24 12.05 -1.07
CA ALA A 221 8.32 11.33 -1.71
C ALA A 221 8.52 9.93 -1.13
N TYR A 222 9.24 9.10 -1.86
CA TYR A 222 9.98 7.97 -1.33
C TYR A 222 11.45 8.13 -1.67
N ILE A 223 12.18 8.85 -0.80
CA ILE A 223 13.63 9.00 -0.87
C ILE A 223 14.24 8.12 0.21
N HIS A 224 14.83 7.01 -0.20
CA HIS A 224 15.39 6.01 0.71
C HIS A 224 16.49 5.22 -0.01
N ASN A 225 17.76 5.49 0.28
CA ASN A 225 18.84 4.70 -0.29
C ASN A 225 18.69 3.21 0.08
N LEU A 226 18.56 2.36 -0.94
CA LEU A 226 18.35 0.92 -0.76
C LEU A 226 19.62 0.06 -0.91
N ASP A 227 20.82 0.66 -0.95
CA ASP A 227 22.09 -0.06 -1.11
C ASP A 227 22.23 -1.28 -0.20
N GLU A 228 21.89 -1.13 1.09
CA GLU A 228 21.98 -2.20 2.07
C GLU A 228 20.89 -3.27 1.92
N PHE A 229 19.85 -3.01 1.14
CA PHE A 229 18.65 -3.85 1.05
C PHE A 229 18.56 -4.72 -0.21
N TRP A 230 19.30 -4.38 -1.28
CA TRP A 230 19.14 -5.04 -2.58
C TRP A 230 19.28 -6.58 -2.52
N ASP A 231 20.18 -7.09 -1.70
CA ASP A 231 20.41 -8.54 -1.57
C ASP A 231 19.39 -9.28 -0.70
N TYR A 232 18.53 -8.57 0.02
CA TYR A 232 17.44 -9.18 0.80
C TYR A 232 16.22 -9.50 -0.06
N TYR A 233 16.07 -8.85 -1.22
CA TYR A 233 14.96 -9.12 -2.12
C TYR A 233 15.06 -10.52 -2.70
N TRP A 234 13.94 -11.25 -2.61
CA TRP A 234 13.88 -12.64 -3.02
C TRP A 234 14.19 -12.80 -4.52
N LYS A 235 14.88 -13.89 -4.84
CA LYS A 235 15.33 -14.23 -6.19
C LYS A 235 14.58 -15.47 -6.62
N ASN A 236 13.91 -15.40 -7.78
CA ASN A 236 13.14 -16.54 -8.26
C ASN A 236 14.08 -17.67 -8.69
N PRO A 237 13.99 -18.87 -8.09
CA PRO A 237 14.84 -20.00 -8.45
C PRO A 237 14.47 -20.63 -9.80
N ASN A 238 13.27 -20.36 -10.33
CA ASN A 238 12.73 -21.01 -11.53
C ASN A 238 13.03 -20.23 -12.83
N GLY A 239 13.88 -19.19 -12.77
CA GLY A 239 14.47 -18.58 -13.96
C GLY A 239 13.78 -17.33 -14.53
N SER A 240 12.75 -16.76 -13.89
CA SER A 240 12.25 -15.43 -14.31
C SER A 240 13.27 -14.30 -14.07
N ASP A 241 14.26 -14.56 -13.21
CA ASP A 241 15.40 -13.68 -12.94
C ASP A 241 16.72 -14.46 -13.16
N PRO A 242 17.12 -14.70 -14.42
CA PRO A 242 18.30 -15.52 -14.73
C PRO A 242 19.61 -14.88 -14.25
N GLU A 243 19.62 -13.55 -14.06
CA GLU A 243 20.76 -12.78 -13.57
C GLU A 243 20.75 -12.61 -12.04
N GLN A 244 19.73 -13.15 -11.35
CA GLN A 244 19.64 -13.20 -9.89
C GLN A 244 19.76 -11.81 -9.24
N LEU A 245 19.18 -10.80 -9.88
CA LEU A 245 19.16 -9.40 -9.42
C LEU A 245 18.25 -9.21 -8.19
N GLY A 246 17.28 -10.10 -8.00
CA GLY A 246 16.18 -9.92 -7.06
C GLY A 246 15.03 -9.13 -7.70
N TRP A 247 13.80 -9.45 -7.30
CA TRP A 247 12.59 -8.94 -7.96
C TRP A 247 12.56 -7.41 -8.06
N ARG A 248 13.03 -6.67 -7.03
CA ARG A 248 12.94 -5.20 -7.00
C ARG A 248 13.95 -4.52 -7.93
N LEU A 249 15.21 -4.96 -7.93
CA LEU A 249 16.23 -4.38 -8.81
C LEU A 249 15.96 -4.73 -10.27
N LYS A 250 15.52 -5.97 -10.54
CA LYS A 250 15.02 -6.38 -11.86
C LYS A 250 13.89 -5.45 -12.33
N TYR A 251 12.90 -5.18 -11.47
CA TYR A 251 11.80 -4.27 -11.83
C TYR A 251 12.30 -2.85 -12.14
N ASN A 252 13.25 -2.31 -11.38
CA ASN A 252 13.85 -1.00 -11.68
C ASN A 252 14.61 -0.97 -13.01
N ARG A 253 15.29 -2.07 -13.37
CA ARG A 253 15.97 -2.16 -14.66
C ARG A 253 14.96 -2.18 -15.81
N GLU A 254 13.88 -2.97 -15.67
CA GLU A 254 12.91 -3.23 -16.74
C GLU A 254 11.83 -2.17 -16.90
N ASN A 255 11.66 -1.29 -15.91
CA ASN A 255 10.56 -0.33 -15.86
C ASN A 255 11.07 1.07 -15.55
N ARG A 256 10.31 2.07 -15.98
CA ARG A 256 10.60 3.50 -15.74
C ARG A 256 9.42 4.13 -15.02
N GLY A 257 9.66 5.08 -14.12
CA GLY A 257 8.58 5.79 -13.42
C GLY A 257 8.85 5.99 -11.93
N ASP A 258 7.94 6.71 -11.29
CA ASP A 258 7.82 6.65 -9.83
C ASP A 258 7.10 5.34 -9.46
N ILE A 259 7.90 4.28 -9.39
CA ILE A 259 7.46 2.90 -9.15
C ILE A 259 7.11 2.61 -7.68
N TYR A 260 7.16 3.62 -6.80
CA TYR A 260 6.89 3.46 -5.36
C TYR A 260 6.29 4.72 -4.73
N ALA A 261 5.35 5.35 -5.44
CA ALA A 261 4.79 6.67 -5.11
C ALA A 261 4.00 6.71 -3.78
N THR A 262 3.48 5.56 -3.33
CA THR A 262 2.39 5.48 -2.34
C THR A 262 2.76 6.12 -1.00
N HIS A 263 3.98 5.91 -0.50
CA HIS A 263 4.40 6.41 0.82
C HIS A 263 4.39 7.94 0.91
N GLY A 264 4.76 8.61 -0.19
CA GLY A 264 4.67 10.06 -0.29
C GLY A 264 3.25 10.53 -0.61
N LEU A 265 2.56 9.79 -1.48
CA LEU A 265 1.29 10.22 -2.06
C LEU A 265 0.09 9.96 -1.17
N GLY A 266 0.00 8.84 -0.45
CA GLY A 266 -1.16 8.48 0.36
C GLY A 266 -1.55 9.55 1.38
N PRO A 267 -0.62 9.99 2.25
CA PRO A 267 -0.89 11.07 3.21
C PRO A 267 -1.31 12.40 2.53
N VAL A 268 -0.71 12.70 1.37
CA VAL A 268 -1.05 13.89 0.58
C VAL A 268 -2.45 13.76 -0.04
N ALA A 269 -2.80 12.59 -0.55
CA ALA A 269 -4.09 12.32 -1.16
C ALA A 269 -5.22 12.46 -0.12
N GLN A 270 -5.02 11.96 1.10
CA GLN A 270 -5.97 12.15 2.21
C GLN A 270 -6.12 13.62 2.60
N LEU A 271 -5.02 14.37 2.70
CA LEU A 271 -5.04 15.81 2.96
C LEU A 271 -5.82 16.60 1.92
N LEU A 272 -5.75 16.17 0.66
CA LEU A 272 -6.35 16.88 -0.48
C LEU A 272 -7.76 16.41 -0.83
N ASP A 273 -8.34 15.51 -0.02
CA ASP A 273 -9.68 14.94 -0.20
C ASP A 273 -9.83 14.18 -1.53
N ILE A 274 -8.76 13.53 -1.98
CA ILE A 274 -8.77 12.72 -3.20
C ILE A 274 -9.80 11.59 -3.08
N HIS A 275 -10.65 11.45 -4.09
CA HIS A 275 -11.86 10.61 -4.17
C HIS A 275 -13.01 10.99 -3.21
N ARG A 276 -12.85 12.04 -2.40
CA ARG A 276 -13.86 12.52 -1.45
C ARG A 276 -13.99 14.03 -1.55
N GLY A 277 -13.95 14.59 -2.75
CA GLY A 277 -14.11 16.04 -2.97
C GLY A 277 -13.12 16.66 -3.95
N ASP A 278 -12.03 15.95 -4.25
CA ASP A 278 -11.09 16.26 -5.32
C ASP A 278 -10.60 14.97 -6.00
N ARG A 279 -9.83 15.10 -7.06
CA ARG A 279 -9.15 13.98 -7.72
C ARG A 279 -7.92 14.46 -8.48
N MET A 280 -6.98 13.57 -8.78
CA MET A 280 -5.89 13.92 -9.67
C MET A 280 -6.44 14.03 -11.10
N ALA A 281 -5.95 15.03 -11.84
CA ALA A 281 -6.49 15.36 -13.17
C ALA A 281 -5.42 15.29 -14.26
N THR A 282 -4.20 15.71 -13.98
CA THR A 282 -3.09 15.66 -14.94
C THR A 282 -1.77 15.55 -14.21
N LEU A 283 -0.87 14.68 -14.70
CA LEU A 283 0.53 14.67 -14.28
C LEU A 283 1.48 15.05 -15.41
N VAL A 284 2.67 15.47 -15.03
CA VAL A 284 3.90 15.51 -15.83
C VAL A 284 5.01 14.91 -14.98
N ALA A 285 5.82 14.03 -15.55
CA ALA A 285 6.96 13.41 -14.88
C ALA A 285 8.24 13.61 -15.68
N MET A 286 9.36 13.69 -14.96
CA MET A 286 10.73 13.78 -15.48
C MET A 286 11.64 12.93 -14.60
N ASP A 287 12.68 12.35 -15.19
CA ASP A 287 13.70 11.60 -14.46
C ASP A 287 15.11 11.97 -14.91
N THR A 288 16.08 11.57 -14.10
CA THR A 288 17.49 11.62 -14.46
C THR A 288 17.85 10.39 -15.32
N LYS A 289 19.03 10.41 -15.93
CA LYS A 289 19.66 9.14 -16.35
C LYS A 289 19.87 8.22 -15.14
N SER A 290 19.97 6.91 -15.36
CA SER A 290 20.50 5.99 -14.34
C SER A 290 22.02 5.96 -14.38
N VAL A 291 22.63 6.20 -13.23
CA VAL A 291 24.07 6.06 -12.99
C VAL A 291 24.27 4.91 -12.00
N HIS A 292 23.69 5.04 -10.81
CA HIS A 292 23.87 4.08 -9.72
C HIS A 292 23.09 2.79 -9.96
N GLY A 293 21.85 2.86 -10.46
CA GLY A 293 21.08 1.67 -10.84
C GLY A 293 21.82 0.78 -11.86
N LYS A 294 22.40 1.42 -12.88
CA LYS A 294 23.30 0.77 -13.85
C LYS A 294 24.51 0.13 -13.16
N GLU A 295 25.27 0.87 -12.35
CA GLU A 295 26.45 0.37 -11.65
C GLU A 295 26.14 -0.85 -10.76
N LEU A 296 24.99 -0.86 -10.08
CA LEU A 296 24.54 -2.00 -9.27
C LEU A 296 24.32 -3.26 -10.11
N VAL A 297 23.69 -3.15 -11.28
CA VAL A 297 23.47 -4.28 -12.19
C VAL A 297 24.80 -4.78 -12.75
N GLU A 298 25.69 -3.88 -13.16
CA GLU A 298 27.01 -4.26 -13.68
C GLU A 298 27.86 -4.96 -12.62
N ALA A 299 27.83 -4.46 -11.37
CA ALA A 299 28.52 -5.07 -10.24
C ALA A 299 28.00 -6.48 -9.91
N LYS A 300 26.68 -6.70 -9.99
CA LYS A 300 26.06 -8.01 -9.70
C LYS A 300 26.26 -9.02 -10.83
N THR A 301 26.29 -8.57 -12.09
CA THR A 301 26.31 -9.46 -13.27
C THR A 301 27.70 -9.64 -13.89
N GLY A 302 28.62 -8.70 -13.64
CA GLY A 302 29.92 -8.62 -14.30
C GLY A 302 29.84 -8.24 -15.79
N LYS A 303 28.69 -7.73 -16.26
CA LYS A 303 28.43 -7.36 -17.66
C LYS A 303 27.99 -5.90 -17.75
N PRO A 304 28.26 -5.21 -18.87
CA PRO A 304 27.72 -3.87 -19.10
C PRO A 304 26.18 -3.87 -19.08
N CYS A 305 25.57 -2.82 -18.52
CA CYS A 305 24.12 -2.61 -18.48
C CYS A 305 23.75 -1.33 -19.24
N ASP A 306 23.14 -1.48 -20.41
CA ASP A 306 22.73 -0.36 -21.28
C ASP A 306 21.20 -0.22 -21.38
N ASP A 307 20.48 -1.02 -20.60
CA ASP A 307 19.03 -1.17 -20.64
C ASP A 307 18.36 -0.88 -19.28
N PHE A 308 19.06 -0.22 -18.35
CA PHE A 308 18.46 0.24 -17.09
C PHE A 308 17.50 1.39 -17.36
N ARG A 309 16.20 1.14 -17.23
CA ARG A 309 15.16 2.07 -17.64
C ARG A 309 14.81 3.12 -16.59
N ASN A 310 14.76 2.76 -15.31
CA ASN A 310 14.36 3.74 -14.29
C ASN A 310 15.45 4.78 -14.05
N GLY A 311 15.10 6.06 -14.05
CA GLY A 311 16.03 7.08 -13.58
C GLY A 311 16.35 6.92 -12.09
N ASP A 312 17.56 7.28 -11.69
CA ASP A 312 17.96 7.22 -10.27
C ASP A 312 17.09 8.15 -9.41
N HIS A 313 16.63 9.26 -10.00
CA HIS A 313 15.68 10.19 -9.39
C HIS A 313 14.55 10.51 -10.38
N THR A 314 13.29 10.41 -9.92
CA THR A 314 12.10 10.81 -10.66
C THR A 314 11.36 11.91 -9.91
N THR A 315 10.89 12.95 -10.61
CA THR A 315 10.02 14.00 -10.07
C THR A 315 8.72 14.05 -10.87
N THR A 316 7.60 14.08 -10.18
CA THR A 316 6.26 14.14 -10.78
C THR A 316 5.47 15.33 -10.24
N LEU A 317 4.93 16.16 -11.13
CA LEU A 317 4.00 17.24 -10.79
C LEU A 317 2.59 16.86 -11.20
N ILE A 318 1.65 16.97 -10.27
CA ILE A 318 0.25 16.60 -10.46
C ILE A 318 -0.64 17.81 -10.18
N ARG A 319 -1.61 18.05 -11.06
CA ARG A 319 -2.68 19.02 -10.85
C ARG A 319 -3.99 18.30 -10.55
N THR A 320 -4.68 18.73 -9.51
CA THR A 320 -6.00 18.20 -9.14
C THR A 320 -7.13 18.86 -9.94
N ALA A 321 -8.34 18.31 -9.85
CA ALA A 321 -9.54 18.90 -10.44
C ALA A 321 -9.82 20.30 -9.86
N ASN A 322 -9.60 20.48 -8.56
CA ASN A 322 -9.72 21.78 -7.87
C ASN A 322 -8.47 22.67 -7.98
N LYS A 323 -7.56 22.38 -8.93
CA LYS A 323 -6.37 23.21 -9.24
C LYS A 323 -5.33 23.29 -8.14
N LYS A 324 -5.35 22.37 -7.17
CA LYS A 324 -4.24 22.18 -6.24
C LYS A 324 -3.09 21.46 -6.96
N VAL A 325 -1.88 21.56 -6.39
CA VAL A 325 -0.68 20.94 -6.95
C VAL A 325 -0.06 19.96 -5.95
N ILE A 326 0.32 18.79 -6.45
CA ILE A 326 1.11 17.80 -5.73
C ILE A 326 2.46 17.67 -6.42
N GLU A 327 3.54 17.66 -5.64
CA GLU A 327 4.87 17.27 -6.09
C GLU A 327 5.27 15.95 -5.45
N LEU A 328 5.68 14.99 -6.28
CA LEU A 328 6.20 13.69 -5.84
C LEU A 328 7.65 13.50 -6.27
N GLN A 329 8.44 12.84 -5.42
CA GLN A 329 9.79 12.40 -5.77
C GLN A 329 10.02 10.93 -5.43
N HIS A 330 10.75 10.23 -6.29
CA HIS A 330 11.18 8.85 -6.06
C HIS A 330 12.68 8.74 -6.29
N ASP A 331 13.39 8.30 -5.25
CA ASP A 331 14.83 8.07 -5.30
C ASP A 331 15.22 6.97 -4.31
N VAL A 332 15.60 5.82 -4.85
CA VAL A 332 16.02 4.65 -4.07
C VAL A 332 17.46 4.24 -4.33
N MET A 333 18.15 5.04 -5.15
CA MET A 333 19.46 4.72 -5.69
C MET A 333 20.54 5.60 -5.06
N ASN A 334 20.27 6.89 -4.85
CA ASN A 334 21.34 7.82 -4.51
C ASN A 334 21.64 7.86 -2.99
N PRO A 335 22.92 7.98 -2.59
CA PRO A 335 23.29 8.18 -1.20
C PRO A 335 22.74 9.51 -0.63
N GLN A 336 21.69 9.42 0.18
CA GLN A 336 21.10 10.56 0.87
C GLN A 336 20.27 10.12 2.08
N PRO A 337 19.98 11.04 3.03
CA PRO A 337 19.13 10.74 4.17
C PRO A 337 17.71 10.34 3.75
N TYR A 338 17.09 9.45 4.52
CA TYR A 338 15.69 9.08 4.36
C TYR A 338 14.78 10.31 4.42
N ASN A 339 13.86 10.43 3.47
CA ASN A 339 12.98 11.60 3.36
C ASN A 339 11.68 11.25 2.60
N ARG A 340 10.52 11.67 3.12
CA ARG A 340 9.23 11.55 2.41
C ARG A 340 8.67 12.87 1.90
N LEU A 341 9.43 13.97 2.00
CA LEU A 341 9.08 15.34 1.65
C LEU A 341 7.71 15.82 2.15
N TYR A 342 7.12 15.18 3.15
CA TYR A 342 5.77 15.50 3.59
C TYR A 342 5.67 16.96 4.05
N GLN A 343 5.04 17.76 3.20
CA GLN A 343 4.90 19.20 3.34
C GLN A 343 3.54 19.62 2.80
N LEU A 344 2.92 20.60 3.45
CA LEU A 344 1.72 21.26 2.94
C LEU A 344 1.82 22.77 3.08
N THR A 345 1.28 23.47 2.08
CA THR A 345 1.08 24.91 2.11
C THR A 345 -0.41 25.19 1.93
N GLY A 346 -1.00 25.79 2.97
CA GLY A 346 -2.36 26.28 2.95
C GLY A 346 -2.43 27.80 3.00
N SER A 347 -3.60 28.34 2.70
CA SER A 347 -3.85 29.79 2.64
C SER A 347 -3.66 30.52 3.98
N ARG A 348 -3.57 29.77 5.09
CA ARG A 348 -3.42 30.30 6.46
C ARG A 348 -2.34 29.59 7.27
N GLY A 349 -1.57 28.67 6.68
CA GLY A 349 -0.56 27.95 7.45
C GLY A 349 0.27 26.97 6.64
N PHE A 350 1.32 26.48 7.30
CA PHE A 350 2.30 25.57 6.74
C PHE A 350 2.63 24.46 7.71
N ALA A 351 2.83 23.25 7.20
CA ALA A 351 3.37 22.12 7.96
C ALA A 351 4.43 21.41 7.13
N ASN A 352 5.53 21.02 7.78
CA ASN A 352 6.63 20.31 7.15
C ASN A 352 7.20 19.29 8.11
N LYS A 353 7.45 18.09 7.59
CA LYS A 353 8.06 17.01 8.37
C LYS A 353 9.55 16.87 8.11
N TYR A 354 9.95 16.96 6.84
CA TYR A 354 11.31 16.66 6.41
C TYR A 354 11.96 17.87 5.70
N PRO A 355 13.27 18.09 5.84
CA PRO A 355 14.19 17.40 6.76
C PRO A 355 14.05 17.89 8.22
N VAL A 356 13.33 18.98 8.45
CA VAL A 356 13.08 19.56 9.77
C VAL A 356 11.58 19.64 10.02
N GLU A 357 11.14 19.00 11.10
CA GLU A 357 9.74 18.95 11.47
C GLU A 357 9.29 20.25 12.15
N GLY A 358 8.22 20.88 11.64
CA GLY A 358 7.68 22.11 12.23
C GLY A 358 6.37 22.59 11.58
N TYR A 359 5.72 23.52 12.26
CA TYR A 359 4.53 24.24 11.79
C TYR A 359 4.81 25.75 11.77
N ALA A 360 4.16 26.47 10.86
CA ALA A 360 4.18 27.94 10.87
C ALA A 360 2.74 28.48 10.72
N LEU A 361 2.30 29.24 11.73
CA LEU A 361 1.01 29.94 11.81
C LEU A 361 1.26 31.33 12.41
N ASP A 362 0.45 32.34 12.05
CA ASP A 362 0.50 33.64 12.73
C ASP A 362 -0.28 33.63 14.05
N SER A 363 -0.08 34.65 14.88
CA SER A 363 -0.72 34.78 16.20
C SER A 363 -2.26 34.70 16.14
N LYS A 364 -2.86 35.32 15.10
CA LYS A 364 -4.32 35.36 14.94
C LYS A 364 -4.86 33.98 14.56
N GLN A 365 -4.18 33.27 13.66
CA GLN A 365 -4.56 31.94 13.22
C GLN A 365 -4.33 30.90 14.31
N LEU A 366 -3.26 31.01 15.10
CA LEU A 366 -3.04 30.14 16.26
C LEU A 366 -4.17 30.30 17.30
N ALA A 367 -4.51 31.56 17.63
CA ALA A 367 -5.65 31.87 18.50
C ALA A 367 -6.99 31.41 17.93
N ALA A 368 -7.21 31.54 16.61
CA ALA A 368 -8.41 31.04 15.92
C ALA A 368 -8.48 29.51 15.89
N SER A 369 -7.32 28.85 15.84
CA SER A 369 -7.17 27.41 16.06
C SER A 369 -7.31 27.05 17.55
N GLY A 370 -7.62 28.02 18.40
CA GLY A 370 -7.89 27.94 19.83
C GLY A 370 -6.73 27.44 20.68
N VAL A 371 -5.51 27.84 20.30
CA VAL A 371 -4.31 27.80 21.14
C VAL A 371 -3.89 29.25 21.37
N GLN A 372 -3.74 29.68 22.63
CA GLN A 372 -3.36 31.06 22.92
C GLN A 372 -1.85 31.23 22.71
N PRO A 373 -1.40 32.15 21.82
CA PRO A 373 0.02 32.44 21.64
C PRO A 373 0.64 32.90 22.96
N GLN A 374 1.84 32.40 23.29
CA GLN A 374 2.57 32.81 24.49
C GLN A 374 3.73 33.78 24.16
N VAL A 375 3.82 34.23 22.90
CA VAL A 375 4.84 35.15 22.40
C VAL A 375 4.20 36.28 21.58
N ASP A 376 4.74 37.49 21.70
CA ASP A 376 4.13 38.71 21.16
C ASP A 376 4.28 38.87 19.63
N ASN A 377 5.18 38.11 18.98
CA ASN A 377 5.53 38.28 17.56
C ASN A 377 5.50 36.95 16.76
N LEU A 378 4.57 36.04 17.07
CA LEU A 378 4.44 34.81 16.30
C LEU A 378 3.96 35.11 14.87
N SER A 379 4.77 34.71 13.87
CA SER A 379 4.53 34.93 12.45
C SER A 379 4.87 33.67 11.63
N THR A 380 4.52 33.67 10.34
CA THR A 380 4.82 32.56 9.41
C THR A 380 6.22 32.64 8.77
N HIS A 381 7.09 33.56 9.22
CA HIS A 381 8.46 33.67 8.70
C HIS A 381 9.42 32.57 9.19
N SER A 382 9.07 31.91 10.30
CA SER A 382 9.84 30.83 10.91
C SER A 382 8.88 29.77 11.46
N PHE A 383 9.41 28.58 11.77
CA PHE A 383 8.64 27.61 12.57
C PHE A 383 8.29 28.19 13.94
N MET A 384 7.11 27.83 14.43
CA MET A 384 6.66 28.23 15.76
C MET A 384 7.57 27.62 16.84
N PRO A 385 7.73 28.29 18.01
CA PRO A 385 8.49 27.73 19.10
C PRO A 385 7.89 26.40 19.61
N GLU A 386 8.73 25.62 20.29
CA GLU A 386 8.38 24.25 20.71
C GLU A 386 7.14 24.20 21.62
N ALA A 387 6.93 25.20 22.48
CA ALA A 387 5.78 25.23 23.38
C ALA A 387 4.45 25.39 22.61
N GLU A 388 4.38 26.30 21.64
CA GLU A 388 3.23 26.48 20.75
C GLU A 388 3.00 25.25 19.88
N LYS A 389 4.08 24.65 19.35
CA LYS A 389 4.02 23.38 18.61
C LYS A 389 3.36 22.30 19.45
N GLN A 390 3.86 22.06 20.67
CA GLN A 390 3.33 21.03 21.56
C GLN A 390 1.88 21.30 21.96
N ALA A 391 1.51 22.56 22.21
CA ALA A 391 0.13 22.93 22.50
C ALA A 391 -0.81 22.66 21.31
N LEU A 392 -0.37 22.97 20.09
CA LEU A 392 -1.12 22.70 18.86
C LEU A 392 -1.26 21.20 18.62
N GLU A 393 -0.18 20.43 18.76
CA GLU A 393 -0.21 18.98 18.64
C GLU A 393 -1.12 18.33 19.68
N ALA A 394 -1.04 18.75 20.96
CA ALA A 394 -1.90 18.21 22.02
C ALA A 394 -3.38 18.47 21.73
N LYS A 395 -3.71 19.64 21.18
CA LYS A 395 -5.08 20.00 20.80
C LYS A 395 -5.61 19.14 19.65
N TYR A 396 -4.79 18.96 18.61
CA TYR A 396 -5.18 18.25 17.39
C TYR A 396 -4.66 16.82 17.34
N ASP A 397 -4.30 16.24 18.49
CA ASP A 397 -3.85 14.85 18.55
C ASP A 397 -4.99 13.92 18.09
N HIS A 398 -4.67 13.10 17.09
CA HIS A 398 -5.68 12.39 16.31
C HIS A 398 -6.32 11.26 17.14
N PRO A 399 -7.65 11.05 17.10
CA PRO A 399 -8.33 10.02 17.91
C PRO A 399 -7.76 8.60 17.76
N ILE A 400 -7.42 8.19 16.54
CA ILE A 400 -6.72 6.92 16.26
C ILE A 400 -5.38 6.82 17.00
N LEU A 401 -4.57 7.89 17.03
CA LEU A 401 -3.30 7.91 17.79
C LEU A 401 -3.54 7.81 19.29
N LYS A 402 -4.59 8.45 19.81
CA LYS A 402 -4.97 8.33 21.24
C LYS A 402 -5.35 6.89 21.61
N LYS A 403 -6.05 6.19 20.72
CA LYS A 403 -6.48 4.80 20.94
C LYS A 403 -5.34 3.80 20.82
N PHE A 404 -4.57 3.85 19.74
CA PHE A 404 -3.60 2.80 19.40
C PHE A 404 -2.14 3.20 19.66
N GLY A 405 -1.85 4.50 19.77
CA GLY A 405 -0.48 5.03 19.73
C GLY A 405 0.42 4.61 20.88
N LYS A 406 -0.13 4.31 22.08
CA LYS A 406 0.69 3.80 23.18
C LYS A 406 1.25 2.41 22.85
N LEU A 407 0.37 1.47 22.50
CA LEU A 407 0.78 0.11 22.16
C LEU A 407 1.64 0.12 20.88
N ALA A 408 1.29 0.94 19.89
CA ALA A 408 2.07 1.11 18.67
C ALA A 408 3.55 1.46 18.92
N LYS A 409 3.83 2.36 19.88
CA LYS A 409 5.20 2.72 20.26
C LYS A 409 5.96 1.59 20.97
N GLU A 410 5.24 0.75 21.73
CA GLU A 410 5.83 -0.41 22.42
C GLU A 410 6.14 -1.54 21.43
N VAL A 411 5.29 -1.75 20.42
CA VAL A 411 5.48 -2.76 19.37
C VAL A 411 6.56 -2.35 18.36
N GLY A 412 6.61 -1.08 17.96
CA GLY A 412 7.54 -0.57 16.96
C GLY A 412 7.05 -0.78 15.51
N GLY A 413 7.98 -0.92 14.56
CA GLY A 413 7.67 -0.95 13.11
C GLY A 413 7.45 0.45 12.54
N HIS A 414 8.49 1.03 11.92
CA HIS A 414 8.48 2.42 11.41
C HIS A 414 7.96 3.45 12.45
N GLY A 415 8.33 3.29 13.71
CA GLY A 415 7.87 4.15 14.81
C GLY A 415 6.48 3.81 15.37
N GLY A 416 5.79 2.80 14.85
CA GLY A 416 4.50 2.27 15.32
C GLY A 416 3.35 2.39 14.32
N MET A 417 3.54 3.08 13.19
CA MET A 417 2.49 3.30 12.19
C MET A 417 1.95 1.99 11.58
N ASP A 418 2.80 0.96 11.48
CA ASP A 418 2.44 -0.38 10.99
C ASP A 418 1.34 -1.00 11.84
N PHE A 419 1.55 -1.02 13.16
CA PHE A 419 0.58 -1.54 14.12
C PHE A 419 -0.72 -0.73 14.09
N ILE A 420 -0.64 0.59 13.96
CA ILE A 420 -1.84 1.44 13.89
C ILE A 420 -2.67 1.09 12.67
N MET A 421 -2.04 0.95 11.49
CA MET A 421 -2.71 0.55 10.26
C MET A 421 -3.43 -0.79 10.39
N THR A 422 -2.75 -1.81 10.89
CA THR A 422 -3.32 -3.16 11.04
C THR A 422 -4.43 -3.20 12.10
N ALA A 423 -4.22 -2.56 13.24
CA ALA A 423 -5.24 -2.42 14.29
C ALA A 423 -6.47 -1.66 13.80
N ARG A 424 -6.27 -0.63 12.98
CA ARG A 424 -7.34 0.17 12.40
C ARG A 424 -8.15 -0.60 11.35
N LEU A 425 -7.48 -1.37 10.48
CA LEU A 425 -8.14 -2.30 9.55
C LEU A 425 -9.05 -3.27 10.31
N VAL A 426 -8.52 -3.95 11.34
CA VAL A 426 -9.32 -4.88 12.15
C VAL A 426 -10.46 -4.17 12.87
N TYR A 427 -10.22 -2.98 13.41
CA TYR A 427 -11.26 -2.16 14.04
C TYR A 427 -12.43 -1.88 13.09
N CYS A 428 -12.16 -1.47 11.84
CA CYS A 428 -13.22 -1.18 10.88
C CYS A 428 -14.03 -2.43 10.55
N LEU A 429 -13.37 -3.57 10.33
CA LEU A 429 -14.03 -4.84 10.05
C LEU A 429 -14.89 -5.32 11.23
N GLN A 430 -14.41 -5.19 12.46
CA GLN A 430 -15.14 -5.59 13.65
C GLN A 430 -16.37 -4.70 13.90
N ASN A 431 -16.28 -3.42 13.55
CA ASN A 431 -17.36 -2.45 13.75
C ASN A 431 -18.26 -2.26 12.52
N GLY A 432 -17.97 -2.93 11.40
CA GLY A 432 -18.77 -2.82 10.17
C GLY A 432 -18.72 -1.42 9.57
N LEU A 433 -17.53 -0.82 9.58
CA LEU A 433 -17.24 0.52 9.07
C LEU A 433 -16.54 0.43 7.72
N PRO A 434 -16.63 1.47 6.88
CA PRO A 434 -15.76 1.55 5.71
C PRO A 434 -14.29 1.57 6.13
N LEU A 435 -13.44 0.99 5.28
CA LEU A 435 -12.00 1.07 5.45
C LEU A 435 -11.52 2.48 5.12
N ASP A 436 -10.39 2.85 5.73
CA ASP A 436 -9.83 4.20 5.60
C ASP A 436 -9.25 4.47 4.20
N MET A 437 -8.92 3.41 3.47
CA MET A 437 -8.42 3.43 2.10
C MET A 437 -9.10 2.29 1.33
N ASP A 438 -9.51 2.55 0.10
CA ASP A 438 -10.23 1.58 -0.72
C ASP A 438 -9.52 1.29 -2.06
N VAL A 439 -10.18 0.50 -2.92
CA VAL A 439 -9.62 0.06 -4.20
C VAL A 439 -9.40 1.21 -5.18
N TYR A 440 -10.13 2.32 -5.04
CA TYR A 440 -9.92 3.48 -5.90
C TYR A 440 -8.64 4.21 -5.48
N ASP A 441 -8.40 4.36 -4.18
CA ASP A 441 -7.13 4.90 -3.66
C ASP A 441 -5.95 4.07 -4.12
N LEU A 442 -6.07 2.74 -3.97
CA LEU A 442 -5.10 1.78 -4.47
C LEU A 442 -4.77 2.06 -5.94
N ALA A 443 -5.79 2.13 -6.79
CA ALA A 443 -5.62 2.31 -8.22
C ALA A 443 -4.99 3.66 -8.57
N GLU A 444 -5.48 4.76 -7.99
CA GLU A 444 -4.96 6.10 -8.32
C GLU A 444 -3.51 6.25 -7.87
N TRP A 445 -3.15 5.74 -6.69
CA TRP A 445 -1.80 5.85 -6.16
C TRP A 445 -0.81 4.93 -6.87
N CYS A 446 -1.22 3.71 -7.23
CA CYS A 446 -0.38 2.77 -7.97
C CYS A 446 -0.22 3.16 -9.45
N SER A 447 -1.19 3.88 -10.03
CA SER A 447 -1.14 4.30 -11.44
C SER A 447 0.01 5.27 -11.77
N ILE A 448 0.60 5.91 -10.76
CA ILE A 448 1.67 6.92 -10.94
C ILE A 448 2.85 6.36 -11.72
N ALA A 449 3.22 5.10 -11.49
CA ALA A 449 4.34 4.46 -12.17
C ALA A 449 4.13 4.45 -13.69
N GLU A 450 3.01 3.87 -14.16
CA GLU A 450 2.72 3.75 -15.59
C GLU A 450 2.38 5.09 -16.24
N LEU A 451 1.59 5.94 -15.57
CA LEU A 451 1.27 7.27 -16.09
C LEU A 451 2.53 8.15 -16.19
N GLY A 452 3.43 8.07 -15.21
CA GLY A 452 4.72 8.75 -15.22
C GLY A 452 5.63 8.23 -16.34
N ALA A 453 5.67 6.91 -16.56
CA ALA A 453 6.38 6.31 -17.69
C ALA A 453 5.86 6.85 -19.03
N LEU A 454 4.53 6.89 -19.21
CA LEU A 454 3.91 7.45 -20.42
C LEU A 454 4.28 8.91 -20.64
N SER A 455 4.35 9.73 -19.58
CA SER A 455 4.84 11.11 -19.67
C SER A 455 6.28 11.13 -20.18
N MET A 456 7.20 10.45 -19.48
CA MET A 456 8.63 10.52 -19.75
C MET A 456 9.05 9.89 -21.08
N ASP A 457 8.35 8.85 -21.52
CA ASP A 457 8.58 8.21 -22.82
C ASP A 457 8.03 9.04 -24.00
N ASN A 458 7.18 10.03 -23.72
CA ASN A 458 6.65 10.97 -24.71
C ASN A 458 7.16 12.40 -24.47
N ASP A 459 8.46 12.54 -24.20
CA ASP A 459 9.14 13.83 -24.00
C ASP A 459 8.54 14.67 -22.86
N CYS A 460 8.25 14.00 -21.74
CA CYS A 460 7.68 14.59 -20.52
C CYS A 460 6.32 15.27 -20.78
N ALA A 461 5.52 14.71 -21.69
CA ALA A 461 4.21 15.25 -22.02
C ALA A 461 3.20 15.10 -20.88
N PRO A 462 2.23 16.02 -20.75
CA PRO A 462 1.18 15.90 -19.74
C PRO A 462 0.27 14.70 -20.02
N VAL A 463 -0.03 13.93 -18.98
CA VAL A 463 -0.89 12.75 -19.01
C VAL A 463 -2.12 12.97 -18.14
N ALA A 464 -3.32 12.71 -18.66
CA ALA A 464 -4.55 12.79 -17.89
C ALA A 464 -4.71 11.56 -16.98
N PHE A 465 -5.20 11.76 -15.77
CA PHE A 465 -5.56 10.64 -14.89
C PHE A 465 -6.86 9.97 -15.35
N PRO A 466 -6.91 8.62 -15.37
CA PRO A 466 -8.17 7.89 -15.43
C PRO A 466 -9.08 8.27 -14.25
N ASP A 467 -10.39 8.23 -14.45
CA ASP A 467 -11.35 8.36 -13.35
C ASP A 467 -11.68 6.98 -12.79
N PHE A 468 -10.88 6.48 -11.86
CA PHE A 468 -11.08 5.14 -11.27
C PHE A 468 -12.45 4.99 -10.59
N THR A 469 -13.03 6.09 -10.11
CA THR A 469 -14.35 6.11 -9.48
C THR A 469 -15.51 6.18 -10.48
N ARG A 470 -15.20 6.37 -11.77
CA ARG A 470 -16.17 6.55 -12.87
C ARG A 470 -17.12 7.73 -12.63
N GLY A 471 -16.55 8.85 -12.17
CA GLY A 471 -17.27 10.10 -11.91
C GLY A 471 -17.82 10.25 -10.48
N LEU A 472 -17.55 9.29 -9.59
CA LEU A 472 -18.05 9.29 -8.21
C LEU A 472 -17.09 9.90 -7.19
N TRP A 473 -15.89 10.34 -7.59
CA TRP A 473 -14.86 10.96 -6.73
C TRP A 473 -15.36 12.16 -5.92
N ASN A 474 -16.49 12.77 -6.34
CA ASN A 474 -17.09 13.92 -5.70
C ASN A 474 -18.39 13.60 -4.94
N LYS A 475 -18.72 12.31 -4.78
CA LYS A 475 -19.90 11.80 -4.04
C LYS A 475 -19.82 12.18 -2.56
N PHE A 476 -18.64 12.02 -1.96
CA PHE A 476 -18.35 12.50 -0.61
C PHE A 476 -17.61 13.85 -0.67
N LYS A 477 -17.69 14.62 0.42
CA LYS A 477 -17.10 15.96 0.55
C LYS A 477 -16.26 16.02 1.83
N GLY A 478 -14.94 16.00 1.67
CA GLY A 478 -13.97 15.82 2.72
C GLY A 478 -13.67 14.35 3.02
N TYR A 479 -12.39 14.02 3.14
CA TYR A 479 -11.93 12.74 3.70
C TYR A 479 -12.12 12.73 5.22
N ARG A 480 -12.69 11.67 5.77
CA ARG A 480 -12.86 11.47 7.23
C ARG A 480 -12.76 9.98 7.58
N HIS A 481 -12.08 9.68 8.67
CA HIS A 481 -12.09 8.34 9.27
C HIS A 481 -13.47 8.03 9.86
N ALA A 482 -13.97 6.82 9.68
CA ALA A 482 -15.23 6.36 10.26
C ALA A 482 -15.03 5.76 11.67
N TYR A 483 -15.92 6.07 12.61
CA TYR A 483 -15.85 5.59 13.98
C TYR A 483 -17.16 4.93 14.40
N ALA A 484 -17.07 3.90 15.24
CA ALA A 484 -18.21 3.42 15.99
C ALA A 484 -18.57 4.42 17.09
N THR A 485 -19.80 4.35 17.60
CA THR A 485 -20.12 5.09 18.83
C THR A 485 -19.28 4.54 20.01
N PRO A 486 -19.00 5.33 21.06
CA PRO A 486 -18.23 4.84 22.21
C PRO A 486 -18.82 3.59 22.86
N GLU A 487 -20.15 3.46 22.87
CA GLU A 487 -20.84 2.28 23.39
C GLU A 487 -20.63 1.05 22.51
N GLU A 488 -20.83 1.17 21.19
CA GLU A 488 -20.58 0.08 20.25
C GLU A 488 -19.11 -0.36 20.25
N GLU A 489 -18.20 0.61 20.30
CA GLU A 489 -16.76 0.34 20.37
C GLU A 489 -16.42 -0.46 21.63
N ALA A 490 -16.91 -0.04 22.79
CA ALA A 490 -16.68 -0.76 24.05
C ALA A 490 -17.26 -2.18 24.02
N GLN A 491 -18.44 -2.38 23.42
CA GLN A 491 -19.05 -3.70 23.26
C GLN A 491 -18.22 -4.60 22.33
N THR A 492 -17.80 -4.08 21.17
CA THR A 492 -16.94 -4.79 20.21
C THR A 492 -15.61 -5.18 20.87
N GLU A 493 -14.96 -4.24 21.56
CA GLU A 493 -13.67 -4.47 22.22
C GLU A 493 -13.78 -5.49 23.35
N ALA A 494 -14.84 -5.44 24.16
CA ALA A 494 -15.09 -6.44 25.19
C ALA A 494 -15.28 -7.84 24.59
N ALA A 495 -16.03 -7.96 23.48
CA ALA A 495 -16.25 -9.23 22.79
C ALA A 495 -14.96 -9.78 22.17
N ALA A 496 -14.16 -8.92 21.53
CA ALA A 496 -12.87 -9.26 20.93
C ALA A 496 -11.86 -9.75 21.99
N ASN A 497 -11.75 -9.05 23.11
CA ASN A 497 -10.90 -9.44 24.24
C ASN A 497 -11.34 -10.76 24.87
N LYS A 498 -12.66 -10.94 25.06
CA LYS A 498 -13.23 -12.20 25.59
C LYS A 498 -12.92 -13.37 24.65
N PHE A 499 -13.04 -13.16 23.34
CA PHE A 499 -12.70 -14.18 22.33
C PHE A 499 -11.24 -14.57 22.41
N THR A 500 -10.33 -13.59 22.33
CA THR A 500 -8.88 -13.85 22.33
C THR A 500 -8.46 -14.59 23.59
N LYS A 501 -8.95 -14.16 24.76
CA LYS A 501 -8.67 -14.86 26.03
C LYS A 501 -9.16 -16.31 25.99
N ALA A 502 -10.42 -16.54 25.63
CA ALA A 502 -11.00 -17.88 25.57
C ALA A 502 -10.29 -18.77 24.54
N TYR A 503 -9.85 -18.21 23.42
CA TYR A 503 -9.14 -18.94 22.37
C TYR A 503 -7.73 -19.37 22.81
N LYS A 504 -7.00 -18.49 23.51
CA LYS A 504 -5.69 -18.84 24.12
C LYS A 504 -5.85 -19.92 25.20
N GLU A 505 -6.84 -19.80 26.07
CA GLU A 505 -7.15 -20.82 27.09
C GLU A 505 -7.52 -22.18 26.45
N ALA A 506 -8.34 -22.17 25.40
CA ALA A 506 -8.71 -23.37 24.66
C ALA A 506 -7.50 -24.01 23.96
N THR A 507 -6.62 -23.19 23.38
CA THR A 507 -5.38 -23.62 22.73
C THR A 507 -4.50 -24.40 23.70
N ALA A 508 -4.29 -23.84 24.91
CA ALA A 508 -3.53 -24.51 25.96
C ALA A 508 -4.22 -25.79 26.45
N LYS A 509 -5.52 -25.71 26.79
CA LYS A 509 -6.30 -26.83 27.33
C LYS A 509 -6.39 -28.03 26.39
N LEU A 510 -6.50 -27.77 25.08
CA LEU A 510 -6.58 -28.80 24.04
C LEU A 510 -5.21 -29.23 23.52
N LYS A 511 -4.11 -28.68 24.06
CA LYS A 511 -2.73 -29.00 23.71
C LYS A 511 -2.47 -28.90 22.20
N LEU A 512 -2.96 -27.84 21.57
CA LEU A 512 -2.90 -27.71 20.11
C LEU A 512 -1.46 -27.72 19.58
N TRP A 513 -0.50 -27.15 20.32
CA TRP A 513 0.91 -27.17 19.93
C TRP A 513 1.52 -28.58 20.00
N THR A 514 1.15 -29.40 20.98
CA THR A 514 1.57 -30.81 21.00
C THR A 514 0.99 -31.57 19.81
N LEU A 515 -0.28 -31.31 19.45
CA LEU A 515 -0.88 -31.93 18.26
C LEU A 515 -0.20 -31.45 16.97
N TYR A 516 0.18 -30.18 16.88
CA TYR A 516 0.95 -29.64 15.78
C TYR A 516 2.33 -30.28 15.66
N ASP A 517 3.06 -30.39 16.77
CA ASP A 517 4.38 -31.04 16.78
C ASP A 517 4.27 -32.52 16.37
N ASN A 518 3.18 -33.22 16.71
CA ASN A 518 2.94 -34.57 16.22
C ASN A 518 2.76 -34.65 14.70
N VAL A 519 2.18 -33.62 14.07
CA VAL A 519 2.09 -33.52 12.60
C VAL A 519 3.49 -33.35 12.01
N GLN A 520 4.28 -32.42 12.57
CA GLN A 520 5.62 -32.11 12.06
C GLN A 520 6.59 -33.28 12.22
N ASN A 521 6.47 -34.05 13.31
CA ASN A 521 7.33 -35.19 13.62
C ASN A 521 6.86 -36.52 12.99
N ALA A 522 5.75 -36.54 12.25
CA ALA A 522 5.22 -37.75 11.65
C ALA A 522 6.14 -38.25 10.52
N LYS A 523 6.58 -39.51 10.61
CA LYS A 523 7.55 -40.11 9.67
C LYS A 523 6.94 -40.68 8.38
N THR A 524 5.62 -40.76 8.28
CA THR A 524 4.92 -41.30 7.12
C THR A 524 3.70 -40.45 6.79
N ASP A 525 3.30 -40.41 5.52
CA ASP A 525 2.11 -39.65 5.09
C ASP A 525 0.83 -40.11 5.78
N ALA A 526 0.69 -41.42 6.01
CA ALA A 526 -0.44 -41.98 6.74
C ALA A 526 -0.48 -41.48 8.20
N ALA A 527 0.68 -41.43 8.87
CA ALA A 527 0.78 -40.89 10.22
C ALA A 527 0.54 -39.38 10.24
N LYS A 528 1.09 -38.63 9.28
CA LYS A 528 0.90 -37.18 9.13
C LYS A 528 -0.58 -36.84 8.93
N LYS A 529 -1.26 -37.53 8.01
CA LYS A 529 -2.71 -37.37 7.76
C LYS A 529 -3.56 -37.67 9.00
N LYS A 530 -3.22 -38.72 9.75
CA LYS A 530 -3.91 -39.06 11.01
C LYS A 530 -3.70 -37.98 12.08
N ALA A 531 -2.47 -37.51 12.28
CA ALA A 531 -2.14 -36.44 13.22
C ALA A 531 -2.82 -35.12 12.82
N GLN A 532 -2.81 -34.78 11.53
CA GLN A 532 -3.47 -33.58 11.01
C GLN A 532 -4.97 -33.61 11.29
N THR A 533 -5.62 -34.74 11.05
CA THR A 533 -7.06 -34.91 11.35
C THR A 533 -7.37 -34.69 12.84
N GLN A 534 -6.45 -35.07 13.74
CA GLN A 534 -6.61 -34.83 15.18
C GLN A 534 -6.43 -33.35 15.53
N LEU A 535 -5.41 -32.70 14.95
CA LEU A 535 -5.18 -31.27 15.10
C LEU A 535 -6.39 -30.46 14.61
N ASP A 536 -6.89 -30.73 13.40
CA ASP A 536 -8.01 -30.02 12.79
C ASP A 536 -9.26 -30.11 13.67
N LYS A 537 -9.60 -31.31 14.16
CA LYS A 537 -10.72 -31.51 15.09
C LYS A 537 -10.55 -30.72 16.39
N ALA A 538 -9.33 -30.67 16.94
CA ALA A 538 -9.05 -29.94 18.16
C ALA A 538 -9.11 -28.42 17.96
N VAL A 539 -8.60 -27.91 16.83
CA VAL A 539 -8.69 -26.51 16.44
C VAL A 539 -10.16 -26.09 16.31
N VAL A 540 -10.99 -26.86 15.59
CA VAL A 540 -12.44 -26.60 15.49
C VAL A 540 -13.11 -26.57 16.86
N LYS A 541 -12.73 -27.48 17.77
CA LYS A 541 -13.23 -27.49 19.15
C LYS A 541 -12.81 -26.24 19.93
N ALA A 542 -11.58 -25.76 19.74
CA ALA A 542 -11.08 -24.53 20.35
C ALA A 542 -11.88 -23.30 19.88
N LYS A 543 -12.06 -23.17 18.55
CA LYS A 543 -12.86 -22.09 17.94
C LYS A 543 -14.29 -22.08 18.48
N ASN A 544 -14.96 -23.24 18.48
CA ASN A 544 -16.33 -23.38 18.97
C ASN A 544 -16.45 -23.07 20.48
N HIS A 545 -15.42 -23.36 21.27
CA HIS A 545 -15.40 -23.01 22.70
C HIS A 545 -15.31 -21.49 22.89
N ALA A 546 -14.38 -20.83 22.19
CA ALA A 546 -14.22 -19.39 22.25
C ALA A 546 -15.47 -18.64 21.76
N ALA A 547 -16.04 -19.06 20.62
CA ALA A 547 -17.25 -18.47 20.06
C ALA A 547 -18.47 -18.59 20.99
N LYS A 548 -18.65 -19.75 21.66
CA LYS A 548 -19.74 -19.94 22.64
C LYS A 548 -19.61 -19.03 23.85
N LEU A 549 -18.40 -18.85 24.36
CA LEU A 549 -18.16 -17.95 25.50
C LEU A 549 -18.41 -16.49 25.13
N CYS A 550 -18.21 -16.09 23.87
CA CYS A 550 -18.53 -14.73 23.40
C CYS A 550 -20.00 -14.49 23.06
N ALA A 551 -20.81 -15.54 22.90
CA ALA A 551 -22.25 -15.42 22.66
C ALA A 551 -23.07 -15.31 23.95
N LEU A 552 -22.48 -15.69 25.08
CA LEU A 552 -22.93 -15.46 26.46
C LEU A 552 -22.35 -14.15 26.98
#